data_AF-A0A2V7J4K8-F1
#
_entry.id   AF-A0A2V7J4K8-F1
#
_cell.length_a   1.000
_cell.length_b   1.000
_cell.length_c   1.000
_cell.angle_alpha   90.00
_cell.angle_beta   90.00
_cell.angle_gamma   90.00
#
_symmetry.space_group_name_H-M   'P 1'
#
loop_
_entity.id
_entity.type
_entity.pdbx_description
1 polymer ?
#
loop_
_entity_poly.entity_id
_entity_poly.type
_entity_poly.pdbx_seq_one_letter_code
_entity_poly.pdbx_strand_id
1 'polypeptide(L)'
;SYALAALDATLSEDWEIVPLIKVGRDLAPKANEFLRSLRRTTHDARFLEVPQPNNRVTLRYESTERRCEQMTGGVPPWTWAELGPLVRDLDALYVNFISGFELNLETAQLLRRGFPRTMYADLHSLFLGKEPNGLRVPRSLPQAPAWFGCFDIVQLNEDEMLQLGPDPLAIAADALRQ
;
A
#
# COMPACT_ATOMS: atom_id res chain seq x y z
N SER A 1 4.51 -0.40 9.38
CA SER A 1 4.44 -0.26 10.86
C SER A 1 3.65 0.97 11.26
N TYR A 2 3.92 2.16 10.70
CA TYR A 2 3.27 3.41 11.11
C TYR A 2 1.73 3.40 11.00
N ALA A 3 1.19 2.95 9.87
CA ALA A 3 -0.27 2.83 9.73
C ALA A 3 -0.90 1.92 10.80
N LEU A 4 -0.32 0.74 11.03
CA LEU A 4 -0.81 -0.18 12.05
C LEU A 4 -0.73 0.41 13.47
N ALA A 5 0.38 1.09 13.80
CA ALA A 5 0.54 1.73 15.10
C ALA A 5 -0.44 2.89 15.29
N ALA A 6 -0.70 3.68 14.24
CA ALA A 6 -1.69 4.74 14.26
C ALA A 6 -3.10 4.17 14.48
N LEU A 7 -3.49 3.16 13.71
CA LEU A 7 -4.78 2.48 13.87
C LEU A 7 -4.92 1.88 15.29
N ASP A 8 -3.89 1.21 15.82
CA ASP A 8 -3.92 0.65 17.18
C ASP A 8 -4.10 1.74 18.25
N ALA A 9 -3.51 2.92 18.03
CA ALA A 9 -3.58 4.04 18.95
C ALA A 9 -4.92 4.80 18.89
N THR A 10 -5.55 4.91 17.71
CA THR A 10 -6.68 5.82 17.49
C THR A 10 -8.04 5.15 17.36
N LEU A 11 -8.11 3.88 16.96
CA LEU A 11 -9.39 3.19 16.81
C LEU A 11 -10.04 2.94 18.17
N SER A 12 -11.37 2.88 18.20
CA SER A 12 -12.17 2.49 19.36
C SER A 12 -12.19 0.97 19.56
N GLU A 13 -12.72 0.49 20.69
CA GLU A 13 -12.70 -0.92 21.09
C GLU A 13 -13.56 -1.86 20.24
N ASP A 14 -14.50 -1.31 19.47
CA ASP A 14 -15.34 -2.02 18.51
C ASP A 14 -14.61 -2.35 17.19
N TRP A 15 -13.39 -1.87 17.01
CA TRP A 15 -12.58 -2.17 15.82
C TRP A 15 -11.49 -3.20 16.09
N GLU A 16 -11.34 -4.10 15.13
CA GLU A 16 -10.26 -5.06 15.06
C GLU A 16 -9.39 -4.80 13.82
N ILE A 17 -8.08 -4.89 14.00
CA ILE A 17 -7.08 -4.74 12.93
C ILE A 17 -6.71 -6.13 12.45
N VAL A 18 -6.87 -6.36 11.14
CA VAL A 18 -6.44 -7.59 10.48
C VAL A 18 -5.30 -7.26 9.52
N PRO A 19 -4.02 -7.44 9.91
CA PRO A 19 -2.89 -7.14 9.05
C PRO A 19 -2.77 -8.17 7.92
N LEU A 20 -2.85 -7.71 6.67
CA LEU A 20 -2.58 -8.52 5.47
C LEU A 20 -1.21 -8.12 4.93
N ILE A 21 -0.15 -8.86 5.29
CA ILE A 21 1.23 -8.42 5.04
C ILE A 21 2.10 -9.56 4.53
N LYS A 22 2.81 -9.32 3.44
CA LYS A 22 3.96 -10.13 3.03
C LYS A 22 5.23 -9.57 3.65
N VAL A 23 6.01 -10.42 4.31
CA VAL A 23 7.29 -10.02 4.92
C VAL A 23 8.39 -10.94 4.46
N GLY A 24 9.52 -10.36 4.09
CA GLY A 24 10.70 -11.13 3.73
C GLY A 24 11.26 -11.92 4.91
N ARG A 25 11.75 -13.13 4.67
CA ARG A 25 12.27 -14.07 5.68
C ARG A 25 13.26 -13.45 6.66
N ASP A 26 14.09 -12.51 6.20
CA ASP A 26 15.10 -11.84 7.03
C ASP A 26 14.50 -10.96 8.15
N LEU A 27 13.26 -10.50 8.00
CA LEU A 27 12.54 -9.70 9.00
C LEU A 27 11.28 -10.37 9.56
N ALA A 28 10.92 -11.56 9.09
CA ALA A 28 9.70 -12.24 9.48
C ALA A 28 9.55 -12.45 11.01
N PRO A 29 10.59 -12.89 11.76
CA PRO A 29 10.48 -13.03 13.21
C PRO A 29 10.19 -11.71 13.92
N LYS A 30 10.91 -10.64 13.55
CA LYS A 30 10.75 -9.31 14.14
C LYS A 30 9.40 -8.68 13.79
N ALA A 31 8.92 -8.90 12.57
CA ALA A 31 7.60 -8.44 12.17
C ALA A 31 6.49 -9.14 12.97
N ASN A 32 6.60 -10.46 13.17
CA ASN A 32 5.67 -11.21 14.02
C ASN A 32 5.69 -10.74 15.49
N GLU A 33 6.86 -10.44 16.04
CA GLU A 33 6.97 -9.85 17.38
C GLU A 33 6.23 -8.50 17.47
N PHE A 34 6.43 -7.62 16.48
CA PHE A 34 5.71 -6.34 16.42
C PHE A 34 4.20 -6.55 16.32
N LEU A 35 3.71 -7.43 15.44
CA LEU A 35 2.28 -7.67 15.27
C LEU A 35 1.62 -8.19 16.55
N ARG A 36 2.31 -9.04 17.32
CA ARG A 36 1.82 -9.52 18.63
C ARG A 36 1.79 -8.46 19.72
N SER A 37 2.54 -7.36 19.55
CA SER A 37 2.54 -6.24 20.51
C SER A 37 1.35 -5.29 20.32
N LEU A 38 0.64 -5.39 19.19
CA LEU A 38 -0.53 -4.56 18.90
C LEU A 38 -1.73 -5.06 19.71
N ARG A 39 -2.43 -4.13 20.35
CA ARG A 39 -3.56 -4.43 21.26
C ARG A 39 -4.81 -4.83 20.50
N ARG A 40 -5.00 -4.28 19.30
CA ARG A 40 -6.22 -4.40 18.50
C ARG A 40 -6.10 -5.40 17.35
N THR A 41 -5.05 -6.22 17.32
CA THR A 41 -4.83 -7.15 16.21
C THR A 41 -5.47 -8.51 16.49
N THR A 42 -6.14 -9.10 15.49
CA THR A 42 -6.60 -10.49 15.57
C THR A 42 -5.46 -11.41 15.98
N HIS A 43 -5.76 -12.48 16.72
CA HIS A 43 -4.77 -13.55 16.92
C HIS A 43 -4.35 -14.21 15.59
N ASP A 44 -5.20 -14.11 14.55
CA ASP A 44 -4.95 -14.58 13.19
C ASP A 44 -4.48 -13.45 12.27
N ALA A 45 -3.31 -12.86 12.57
CA ALA A 45 -2.66 -11.95 11.63
C ALA A 45 -2.43 -12.68 10.29
N ARG A 46 -2.87 -12.09 9.17
CA ARG A 46 -2.72 -12.66 7.82
C ARG A 46 -1.34 -12.32 7.28
N PHE A 47 -0.36 -12.90 7.97
CA PHE A 47 1.06 -12.72 7.77
C PHE A 47 1.59 -13.82 6.85
N LEU A 48 2.22 -13.42 5.75
CA LEU A 48 2.83 -14.32 4.79
C LEU A 48 4.34 -14.07 4.73
N GLU A 49 5.11 -15.02 5.25
CA GLU A 49 6.56 -15.03 5.04
C GLU A 49 6.88 -15.40 3.59
N VAL A 50 7.75 -14.61 2.95
CA VAL A 50 8.26 -14.89 1.62
C VAL A 50 9.77 -15.16 1.65
N PRO A 51 10.32 -16.00 0.76
CA PRO A 51 11.74 -16.37 0.81
C PRO A 51 12.70 -15.21 0.47
N GLN A 52 12.20 -14.17 -0.21
CA GLN A 52 12.97 -12.98 -0.57
C GLN A 52 13.30 -12.13 0.66
N PRO A 53 14.39 -11.34 0.63
CA PRO A 53 14.62 -10.32 1.64
C PRO A 53 13.53 -9.24 1.59
N ASN A 54 13.17 -8.73 2.76
CA ASN A 54 12.17 -7.69 2.91
C ASN A 54 12.59 -6.41 2.18
N ASN A 55 11.62 -5.64 1.70
CA ASN A 55 11.91 -4.34 1.09
C ASN A 55 12.62 -3.43 2.12
N ARG A 56 13.68 -2.76 1.67
CA ARG A 56 14.49 -1.83 2.46
C ARG A 56 14.69 -0.56 1.66
N VAL A 57 14.43 0.59 2.28
CA VAL A 57 14.63 1.90 1.65
C VAL A 57 15.76 2.61 2.39
N THR A 58 16.76 3.06 1.63
CA THR A 58 17.79 3.97 2.10
C THR A 58 17.40 5.37 1.67
N LEU A 59 17.16 6.25 2.65
CA LEU A 59 16.90 7.66 2.42
C LEU A 59 18.21 8.45 2.54
N ARG A 60 18.54 9.21 1.50
CA ARG A 60 19.66 10.16 1.51
C ARG A 60 19.09 11.56 1.44
N TYR A 61 19.28 12.33 2.50
CA TYR A 61 18.87 13.72 2.58
C TYR A 61 20.02 14.58 2.08
N GLU A 62 19.80 15.31 0.99
CA GLU A 62 20.74 16.30 0.47
C GLU A 62 20.45 17.69 1.04
N SER A 63 19.17 17.95 1.34
CA SER A 63 18.71 19.12 2.10
C SER A 63 17.46 18.74 2.90
N THR A 64 16.86 19.71 3.59
CA THR A 64 15.55 19.54 4.27
C THR A 64 14.43 19.20 3.30
N GLU A 65 14.52 19.68 2.06
CA GLU A 65 13.48 19.55 1.03
C GLU A 65 13.80 18.42 0.03
N ARG A 66 15.09 18.13 -0.19
CA ARG A 66 15.53 17.19 -1.21
C ARG A 66 16.01 15.88 -0.58
N ARG A 67 15.27 14.80 -0.87
CA ARG A 67 15.67 13.43 -0.54
C ARG A 67 15.74 12.56 -1.78
N CYS A 68 16.67 11.61 -1.77
CA CYS A 68 16.72 10.51 -2.71
C CYS A 68 16.45 9.20 -1.97
N GLU A 69 15.68 8.32 -2.59
CA GLU A 69 15.36 7.02 -2.02
C GLU A 69 15.94 5.91 -2.89
N GLN A 70 16.60 4.95 -2.26
CA GLN A 70 17.10 3.75 -2.94
C GLN A 70 16.48 2.53 -2.27
N MET A 71 15.73 1.74 -3.03
CA MET A 71 15.04 0.56 -2.55
C MET A 71 15.74 -0.73 -3.00
N THR A 72 15.97 -1.63 -2.05
CA THR A 72 16.39 -3.02 -2.27
C THR A 72 15.37 -3.98 -1.65
N GLY A 73 15.60 -5.28 -1.83
CA GLY A 73 14.66 -6.33 -1.43
C GLY A 73 13.97 -6.95 -2.64
N GLY A 74 12.88 -7.66 -2.39
CA GLY A 74 12.15 -8.33 -3.47
C GLY A 74 10.86 -8.99 -3.00
N VAL A 75 10.18 -8.42 -2.01
CA VAL A 75 8.86 -8.92 -1.60
C VAL A 75 7.92 -8.83 -2.80
N PRO A 76 7.35 -9.94 -3.28
CA PRO A 76 6.52 -9.93 -4.47
C PRO A 76 5.17 -9.26 -4.20
N PRO A 77 4.51 -8.71 -5.24
CA PRO A 77 3.15 -8.22 -5.12
C PRO A 77 2.21 -9.31 -4.63
N TRP A 78 1.08 -8.92 -4.05
CA TRP A 78 -0.07 -9.79 -3.91
C TRP A 78 -0.64 -10.14 -5.28
N THR A 79 -0.98 -11.40 -5.46
CA THR A 79 -1.87 -11.85 -6.53
C THR A 79 -3.30 -11.96 -6.00
N TRP A 80 -4.29 -11.92 -6.90
CA TRP A 80 -5.67 -12.14 -6.48
C TRP A 80 -5.90 -13.52 -5.86
N ALA A 81 -5.21 -14.56 -6.33
CA ALA A 81 -5.33 -15.91 -5.78
C ALA A 81 -4.91 -15.99 -4.30
N GLU A 82 -3.89 -15.21 -3.92
CA GLU A 82 -3.45 -15.10 -2.52
C GLU A 82 -4.34 -14.16 -1.71
N LEU A 83 -4.70 -12.99 -2.27
CA LEU A 83 -5.40 -11.92 -1.55
C LEU A 83 -6.90 -12.19 -1.37
N GLY A 84 -7.57 -12.73 -2.39
CA GLY A 84 -9.03 -12.92 -2.40
C GLY A 84 -9.57 -13.75 -1.23
N PRO A 85 -8.95 -14.88 -0.85
CA PRO A 85 -9.30 -15.60 0.37
C PRO A 85 -9.17 -14.76 1.64
N LEU A 86 -8.18 -13.87 1.69
CA LEU A 86 -7.81 -13.08 2.87
C LEU A 86 -8.61 -11.79 3.03
N VAL A 87 -9.62 -11.50 2.19
CA VAL A 87 -10.42 -10.27 2.32
C VAL A 87 -11.91 -10.53 2.57
N ARG A 88 -12.37 -11.79 2.52
CA ARG A 88 -13.82 -12.11 2.44
C ARG A 88 -14.64 -11.68 3.65
N ASP A 89 -14.02 -11.62 4.81
CA ASP A 89 -14.64 -11.35 6.11
C ASP A 89 -14.28 -9.97 6.66
N LEU A 90 -13.51 -9.14 5.94
CA LEU A 90 -13.12 -7.80 6.40
C LEU A 90 -14.21 -6.79 6.12
N ASP A 91 -14.59 -5.95 7.08
CA ASP A 91 -15.66 -4.96 6.87
C ASP A 91 -15.23 -3.73 6.07
N ALA A 92 -13.94 -3.39 6.12
CA ALA A 92 -13.30 -2.36 5.33
C ALA A 92 -11.84 -2.73 5.06
N LEU A 93 -11.24 -2.13 4.04
CA LEU A 93 -9.84 -2.36 3.69
C LEU A 93 -9.09 -1.04 3.56
N TYR A 94 -7.92 -0.98 4.20
CA TYR A 94 -6.94 0.08 3.97
C TYR A 94 -5.75 -0.50 3.20
N VAL A 95 -5.54 -0.02 1.98
CA VAL A 95 -4.44 -0.42 1.11
C VAL A 95 -3.38 0.69 1.15
N ASN A 96 -2.22 0.39 1.72
CA ASN A 96 -1.09 1.33 1.74
C ASN A 96 -0.01 0.86 0.78
N PHE A 97 0.21 1.62 -0.30
CA PHE A 97 1.33 1.39 -1.20
C PHE A 97 2.62 1.93 -0.60
N ILE A 98 3.28 1.10 0.21
CA ILE A 98 4.55 1.43 0.87
C ILE A 98 5.72 1.31 -0.11
N SER A 99 5.74 0.28 -0.94
CA SER A 99 6.77 0.05 -1.96
C SER A 99 6.33 0.49 -3.35
N GLY A 100 5.03 0.70 -3.58
CA GLY A 100 4.46 0.98 -4.90
C GLY A 100 4.31 -0.28 -5.78
N PHE A 101 4.53 -1.46 -5.18
CA PHE A 101 4.46 -2.76 -5.84
C PHE A 101 3.66 -3.77 -5.02
N GLU A 102 2.83 -3.31 -4.07
CA GLU A 102 1.99 -4.17 -3.23
C GLU A 102 1.02 -5.00 -4.08
N LEU A 103 0.50 -4.43 -5.17
CA LEU A 103 -0.34 -5.09 -6.16
C LEU A 103 -0.29 -4.32 -7.50
N ASN A 104 -0.63 -5.00 -8.59
CA ASN A 104 -0.76 -4.38 -9.91
C ASN A 104 -2.22 -3.97 -10.20
N LEU A 105 -2.46 -3.21 -11.27
CA LEU A 105 -3.79 -2.72 -11.63
C LEU A 105 -4.80 -3.86 -11.83
N GLU A 106 -4.37 -4.96 -12.46
CA GLU A 106 -5.22 -6.15 -12.65
C GLU A 106 -5.69 -6.72 -11.31
N THR A 107 -4.78 -6.88 -10.36
CA THR A 107 -5.10 -7.35 -9.01
C THR A 107 -5.98 -6.35 -8.27
N ALA A 108 -5.78 -5.04 -8.47
CA ALA A 108 -6.63 -3.99 -7.89
C ALA A 108 -8.08 -4.10 -8.41
N GLN A 109 -8.25 -4.32 -9.71
CA GLN A 109 -9.57 -4.48 -10.33
C GLN A 109 -10.26 -5.77 -9.86
N LEU A 110 -9.51 -6.86 -9.73
CA LEU A 110 -10.04 -8.11 -9.16
C LEU A 110 -10.42 -7.93 -7.68
N LEU A 111 -9.61 -7.20 -6.91
CA LEU A 111 -9.91 -6.86 -5.53
C LEU A 111 -11.19 -6.04 -5.43
N ARG A 112 -11.37 -4.98 -6.23
CA ARG A 112 -12.62 -4.19 -6.27
C ARG A 112 -13.85 -5.01 -6.58
N ARG A 113 -13.73 -6.01 -7.46
CA ARG A 113 -14.83 -6.92 -7.80
C ARG A 113 -15.12 -7.94 -6.69
N GLY A 114 -14.08 -8.45 -6.05
CA GLY A 114 -14.18 -9.48 -5.00
C GLY A 114 -14.40 -8.92 -3.59
N PHE A 115 -14.23 -7.61 -3.40
CA PHE A 115 -14.42 -6.91 -2.14
C PHE A 115 -15.33 -5.69 -2.36
N PRO A 116 -16.66 -5.85 -2.26
CA PRO A 116 -17.62 -4.79 -2.57
C PRO A 116 -17.77 -3.74 -1.44
N ARG A 117 -17.03 -3.90 -0.34
CA ARG A 117 -17.08 -3.02 0.84
C ARG A 117 -16.11 -1.84 0.68
N THR A 118 -16.07 -0.96 1.67
CA THR A 118 -15.28 0.28 1.63
C THR A 118 -13.79 0.00 1.58
N MET A 119 -13.11 0.60 0.59
CA MET A 119 -11.67 0.57 0.42
C MET A 119 -11.07 1.97 0.39
N TYR A 120 -10.13 2.20 1.28
CA TYR A 120 -9.26 3.37 1.28
C TYR A 120 -7.90 2.97 0.72
N ALA A 121 -7.38 3.72 -0.25
CA ALA A 121 -6.04 3.53 -0.78
C ALA A 121 -5.16 4.76 -0.60
N ASP A 122 -4.00 4.57 0.01
CA ASP A 122 -2.90 5.53 -0.03
C ASP A 122 -1.95 5.14 -1.16
N LEU A 123 -2.02 5.86 -2.30
CA LEU A 123 -1.30 5.46 -3.50
C LEU A 123 0.18 5.81 -3.44
N HIS A 124 0.56 6.89 -2.77
CA HIS A 124 1.92 7.27 -2.41
C HIS A 124 3.05 6.72 -3.33
N SER A 125 3.69 5.61 -2.95
CA SER A 125 4.83 5.03 -3.67
C SER A 125 4.49 4.41 -5.03
N LEU A 126 3.21 4.30 -5.39
CA LEU A 126 2.77 3.93 -6.73
C LEU A 126 3.23 4.97 -7.78
N PHE A 127 3.39 6.23 -7.38
CA PHE A 127 3.98 7.32 -8.17
C PHE A 127 5.52 7.29 -8.20
N LEU A 128 6.15 6.24 -7.69
CA LEU A 128 7.60 6.08 -7.72
C LEU A 128 7.99 4.87 -8.58
N GLY A 129 8.78 5.12 -9.62
CA GLY A 129 9.49 4.11 -10.42
C GLY A 129 10.67 3.52 -9.65
N LYS A 130 11.22 2.41 -10.15
CA LYS A 130 12.46 1.84 -9.61
C LYS A 130 13.43 1.58 -10.76
N GLU A 131 14.53 2.31 -10.76
CA GLU A 131 15.63 2.10 -11.71
C GLU A 131 16.40 0.80 -11.41
N PRO A 132 17.22 0.28 -12.34
CA PRO A 132 17.98 -0.96 -12.12
C PRO A 132 18.89 -0.94 -10.89
N ASN A 133 19.43 0.23 -10.53
CA ASN A 133 20.25 0.41 -9.33
C ASN A 133 19.43 0.57 -8.04
N GLY A 134 18.10 0.44 -8.10
CA GLY A 134 17.19 0.60 -6.98
C GLY A 134 16.76 2.05 -6.69
N LEU A 135 17.27 3.04 -7.43
CA LEU A 135 16.86 4.44 -7.26
C LEU A 135 15.35 4.58 -7.52
N ARG A 136 14.67 5.26 -6.60
CA ARG A 136 13.26 5.62 -6.72
C ARG A 136 13.18 6.99 -7.36
N VAL A 137 12.42 7.08 -8.45
CA VAL A 137 12.24 8.30 -9.23
C VAL A 137 10.75 8.59 -9.36
N PRO A 138 10.31 9.86 -9.25
CA PRO A 138 8.94 10.24 -9.57
C PRO A 138 8.54 9.73 -10.96
N ARG A 139 7.32 9.25 -11.09
CA ARG A 139 6.73 8.79 -12.35
C ARG A 139 5.25 9.15 -12.41
N SER A 140 4.76 9.40 -13.62
CA SER A 140 3.31 9.44 -13.83
C SER A 140 2.66 8.11 -13.43
N LEU A 141 1.35 8.16 -13.17
CA LEU A 141 0.52 6.98 -12.94
C LEU A 141 -0.26 6.64 -14.22
N PRO A 142 0.22 5.70 -15.05
CA PRO A 142 -0.52 5.29 -16.24
C PRO A 142 -1.86 4.69 -15.82
N GLN A 143 -2.91 5.00 -16.58
CA GLN A 143 -4.27 4.55 -16.30
C GLN A 143 -4.78 4.99 -14.92
N ALA A 144 -4.41 6.19 -14.46
CA ALA A 144 -4.89 6.75 -13.20
C ALA A 144 -6.41 6.64 -13.00
N PRO A 145 -7.29 6.91 -14.00
CA PRO A 145 -8.73 6.71 -13.83
C PRO A 145 -9.11 5.27 -13.47
N ALA A 146 -8.43 4.27 -14.03
CA ALA A 146 -8.69 2.87 -13.72
C ALA A 146 -8.23 2.48 -12.30
N TRP A 147 -7.11 3.07 -11.83
CA TRP A 147 -6.69 2.93 -10.44
C TRP A 147 -7.69 3.57 -9.49
N PHE A 148 -8.17 4.78 -9.79
CA PHE A 148 -9.14 5.48 -8.96
C PHE A 148 -10.47 4.72 -8.86
N GLY A 149 -10.96 4.16 -9.98
CA GLY A 149 -12.15 3.30 -9.97
C GLY A 149 -12.02 1.99 -9.16
N CYS A 150 -10.84 1.67 -8.62
CA CYS A 150 -10.65 0.50 -7.76
C CYS A 150 -10.90 0.78 -6.26
N PHE A 151 -11.03 2.04 -5.83
CA PHE A 151 -11.10 2.41 -4.41
C PHE A 151 -12.17 3.45 -4.14
N ASP A 152 -12.78 3.42 -2.96
CA ASP A 152 -13.82 4.39 -2.57
C ASP A 152 -13.19 5.72 -2.12
N ILE A 153 -12.01 5.65 -1.50
CA ILE A 153 -11.25 6.80 -1.03
C ILE A 153 -9.80 6.65 -1.50
N VAL A 154 -9.26 7.70 -2.11
CA VAL A 154 -7.88 7.74 -2.60
C VAL A 154 -7.15 8.91 -1.96
N GLN A 155 -6.00 8.63 -1.35
CA GLN A 155 -5.10 9.64 -0.78
C GLN A 155 -3.92 9.87 -1.72
N LEU A 156 -3.62 11.16 -1.92
CA LEU A 156 -2.49 11.68 -2.68
C LEU A 156 -1.99 12.97 -2.00
N ASN A 157 -0.70 13.24 -2.08
CA ASN A 157 -0.15 14.58 -1.78
C ASN A 157 -0.11 15.48 -3.03
N GLU A 158 0.32 16.74 -2.86
CA GLU A 158 0.37 17.73 -3.94
C GLU A 158 1.31 17.32 -5.09
N ASP A 159 2.50 16.79 -4.77
CA ASP A 159 3.47 16.34 -5.79
C ASP A 159 2.97 15.11 -6.57
N GLU A 160 2.23 14.21 -5.92
CA GLU A 160 1.59 13.05 -6.55
C GLU A 160 0.41 13.47 -7.43
N MET A 161 -0.37 14.45 -7.00
CA MET A 161 -1.41 15.05 -7.83
C MET A 161 -0.83 15.65 -9.11
N LEU A 162 0.29 16.38 -9.03
CA LEU A 162 0.97 16.93 -10.21
C LEU A 162 1.47 15.85 -11.19
N GLN A 163 1.68 14.62 -10.72
CA GLN A 163 2.09 13.49 -11.55
C GLN A 163 0.94 12.83 -12.34
N LEU A 164 -0.32 13.24 -12.12
CA LEU A 164 -1.47 12.74 -12.87
C LEU A 164 -1.56 13.32 -14.29
N GLY A 165 -0.95 14.47 -14.54
CA GLY A 165 -0.96 15.13 -15.83
C GLY A 165 -1.21 16.64 -15.74
N PRO A 166 -1.51 17.31 -16.87
CA PRO A 166 -1.63 18.76 -16.93
C PRO A 166 -2.88 19.32 -16.22
N ASP A 167 -3.92 18.52 -16.04
CA ASP A 167 -5.14 18.89 -15.30
C ASP A 167 -5.51 17.78 -14.30
N PRO A 168 -4.85 17.75 -13.13
CA PRO A 168 -5.07 16.70 -12.14
C PRO A 168 -6.45 16.80 -11.48
N LEU A 169 -7.08 17.99 -11.46
CA LEU A 169 -8.41 18.19 -10.91
C LEU A 169 -9.49 17.61 -11.82
N ALA A 170 -9.35 17.75 -13.14
CA ALA A 170 -10.27 17.09 -14.08
C ALA A 170 -10.22 15.56 -13.93
N ILE A 171 -9.02 14.97 -13.79
CA ILE A 171 -8.86 13.52 -13.59
C ILE A 171 -9.52 13.07 -12.28
N ALA A 172 -9.32 13.81 -11.20
CA ALA A 172 -9.98 13.52 -9.92
C ALA A 172 -11.51 13.63 -10.03
N ALA A 173 -12.02 14.66 -10.71
CA ALA A 173 -13.46 14.86 -10.91
C ALA A 173 -14.09 13.78 -11.81
N ASP A 174 -13.36 13.24 -12.79
CA ASP A 174 -13.80 12.10 -13.60
C ASP A 174 -13.92 10.83 -12.77
N ALA A 175 -13.01 10.60 -11.82
CA ALA A 175 -13.08 9.44 -10.93
C ALA A 175 -14.28 9.46 -9.99
N LEU A 176 -14.66 10.64 -9.49
CA LEU A 176 -15.83 10.80 -8.60
C LEU A 176 -17.18 10.60 -9.32
N ARG A 177 -17.19 10.53 -10.66
CA ARG A 177 -18.40 10.34 -11.48
C ARG A 177 -18.70 8.88 -11.83
N GLN A 178 -17.81 7.95 -11.49
CA GLN A 178 -17.93 6.52 -11.77
C GLN A 178 -18.66 5.79 -10.64
#